data_AF-A0A7Y4IM78-F1
#
_entry.id   AF-A0A7Y4IM78-F1
#
_cell.length_a   1.000
_cell.length_b   1.000
_cell.length_c   1.000
_cell.angle_alpha   90.00
_cell.angle_beta   90.00
_cell.angle_gamma   90.00
#
_symmetry.space_group_name_H-M   'P 1'
#
loop_
_entity.id
_entity.type
_entity.pdbx_description
1 polymer ?
#
loop_
_entity_poly.entity_id
_entity_poly.type
_entity_poly.pdbx_seq_one_letter_code
_entity_poly.pdbx_strand_id
1 'polypeptide(L)'
;MSKVFANGRSILHKGSGNTHTSAAPDVCKVPTPGGPVPTPFVNSAQDATLTKGSKSVTINGQPVALTDSELSVSSGDEPGTAGGLISSKFKGKMAWGSGSVDVKVEGKGVVRFLDVTLHNGNSFNTTFMSNGRAGTGFAYGDDFEGVCIICQKDAESHAVPELLEGSLDVANKILKDLKAREDAWVKVNQEIAMKAAELERLGRQPVPPKQATLEERRASIQSLKRTRDELEGHRREDSTGYMFGVMVCLTGKKFAAVSGNEVPPAFETIAASYGCTVIKDSATLESFKALNPRCAAGDTAATQKMTKQWNDTTRRVARGETGYSNRPGTCAGAKLIGKSGHVAHSMTELYFSFTGGRRALTFNVLYRGPNKFAPSEGTWTPPSVASLLSGEGGENIEERRDMKRKKETTVPSCRSCQDTLYMARCDIEVQTCG
;
A
#
# COMPACT_ATOMS: atom_id res chain seq x y z
N MET A 1 -14.72 -4.39 -8.12
CA MET A 1 -14.90 -3.49 -9.28
C MET A 1 -15.78 -4.17 -10.34
N SER A 2 -16.48 -3.42 -11.20
CA SER A 2 -17.21 -3.99 -12.35
C SER A 2 -16.26 -4.68 -13.33
N LYS A 3 -16.44 -5.97 -13.60
CA LYS A 3 -15.77 -6.71 -14.70
C LYS A 3 -16.51 -6.58 -16.03
N VAL A 4 -17.48 -5.66 -16.11
CA VAL A 4 -18.33 -5.46 -17.28
C VAL A 4 -17.97 -4.11 -17.90
N PHE A 5 -17.67 -4.15 -19.20
CA PHE A 5 -17.14 -3.01 -19.93
C PHE A 5 -18.10 -2.57 -21.04
N ALA A 6 -18.11 -1.27 -21.30
CA ALA A 6 -18.71 -0.68 -22.49
C ALA A 6 -17.65 0.21 -23.15
N ASN A 7 -17.42 0.02 -24.45
CA ASN A 7 -16.44 0.80 -25.23
C ASN A 7 -15.02 0.80 -24.60
N GLY A 8 -14.57 -0.35 -24.10
CA GLY A 8 -13.25 -0.48 -23.47
C GLY A 8 -13.13 0.20 -22.09
N ARG A 9 -14.22 0.70 -21.50
CA ARG A 9 -14.22 1.35 -20.19
C ARG A 9 -15.18 0.63 -19.24
N SER A 10 -14.79 0.51 -17.97
CA SER A 10 -15.61 -0.22 -16.99
C SER A 10 -16.92 0.52 -16.72
N ILE A 11 -18.02 -0.21 -16.67
CA ILE A 11 -19.35 0.34 -16.36
C ILE A 11 -19.41 0.63 -14.85
N LEU A 12 -19.85 1.83 -14.49
CA LEU A 12 -20.01 2.23 -13.09
C LEU A 12 -21.30 1.66 -12.49
N HIS A 13 -21.22 1.25 -11.23
CA HIS A 13 -22.36 0.85 -10.42
C HIS A 13 -22.14 1.36 -8.99
N LYS A 14 -23.18 1.34 -8.14
CA LYS A 14 -23.13 1.89 -6.78
C LYS A 14 -21.94 1.39 -5.93
N GLY A 15 -21.58 0.11 -6.05
CA GLY A 15 -20.43 -0.47 -5.35
C GLY A 15 -19.08 -0.34 -6.06
N SER A 16 -18.91 0.54 -7.05
CA SER A 16 -17.65 0.65 -7.81
C SER A 16 -16.51 1.27 -7.00
N GLY A 17 -16.83 1.99 -5.91
CA GLY A 17 -15.84 2.51 -4.97
C GLY A 17 -15.05 3.72 -5.47
N ASN A 18 -15.43 4.33 -6.60
CA ASN A 18 -14.73 5.51 -7.10
C ASN A 18 -15.12 6.78 -6.33
N THR A 19 -14.16 7.70 -6.27
CA THR A 19 -14.39 9.10 -5.93
C THR A 19 -14.19 9.94 -7.19
N HIS A 20 -15.20 10.71 -7.55
CA HIS A 20 -15.20 11.67 -8.64
C HIS A 20 -14.78 13.03 -8.09
N THR A 21 -13.71 13.61 -8.63
CA THR A 21 -13.18 14.90 -8.17
C THR A 21 -13.23 15.94 -9.28
N SER A 22 -13.75 17.13 -8.98
CA SER A 22 -13.78 18.23 -9.95
C SER A 22 -12.40 18.86 -10.12
N ALA A 23 -12.11 19.38 -11.31
CA ALA A 23 -11.03 20.35 -11.46
C ALA A 23 -11.45 21.64 -10.74
N ALA A 24 -10.49 22.39 -10.19
CA ALA A 24 -10.73 23.82 -10.01
C ALA A 24 -11.03 24.40 -11.40
N PRO A 25 -12.14 25.12 -11.62
CA PRO A 25 -12.58 26.21 -10.74
C PRO A 25 -14.09 26.14 -10.40
N ASP A 26 -14.49 25.48 -9.29
CA ASP A 26 -15.78 25.80 -8.66
C ASP A 26 -15.58 27.04 -7.78
N VAL A 27 -15.65 28.23 -8.38
CA VAL A 27 -15.45 29.47 -7.65
C VAL A 27 -16.70 29.79 -6.85
N CYS A 28 -16.64 29.63 -5.53
CA CYS A 28 -17.72 29.99 -4.63
C CYS A 28 -17.41 31.31 -3.92
N LYS A 29 -18.47 32.01 -3.51
CA LYS A 29 -18.39 33.24 -2.73
C LYS A 29 -18.19 32.87 -1.26
N VAL A 30 -17.00 33.14 -0.73
CA VAL A 30 -16.68 32.95 0.69
C VAL A 30 -16.99 34.25 1.44
N PRO A 31 -17.90 34.26 2.44
CA PRO A 31 -18.15 35.45 3.22
C PRO A 31 -16.90 35.91 3.98
N THR A 32 -16.56 37.20 3.85
CA THR A 32 -15.50 37.85 4.65
C THR A 32 -16.03 39.16 5.23
N PRO A 33 -15.38 39.75 6.26
CA PRO A 33 -15.77 41.04 6.81
C PRO A 33 -15.79 42.19 5.77
N GLY A 34 -15.03 42.06 4.67
CA GLY A 34 -14.99 43.04 3.57
C GLY A 34 -15.95 42.73 2.42
N GLY A 35 -16.82 41.74 2.55
CA GLY A 35 -17.72 41.24 1.50
C GLY A 35 -17.30 39.87 0.93
N PRO A 36 -18.15 39.21 0.13
CA PRO A 36 -17.85 37.86 -0.35
C PRO A 36 -16.67 37.82 -1.34
N VAL A 37 -15.68 36.95 -1.09
CA VAL A 37 -14.49 36.77 -1.94
C VAL A 37 -14.66 35.52 -2.82
N PRO A 38 -14.53 35.64 -4.16
CA PRO A 38 -14.51 34.49 -5.06
C PRO A 38 -13.30 33.58 -4.76
N THR A 39 -13.56 32.34 -4.35
CA THR A 39 -12.53 31.35 -3.98
C THR A 39 -12.76 30.04 -4.74
N PRO A 40 -11.76 29.48 -5.42
CA PRO A 40 -11.90 28.20 -6.12
C PRO A 40 -11.92 27.02 -5.14
N PHE A 41 -12.86 26.10 -5.35
CA PHE A 41 -12.99 24.85 -4.60
C PHE A 41 -12.83 23.62 -5.51
N VAL A 42 -12.42 22.52 -4.88
CA VAL A 42 -12.37 21.17 -5.46
C VAL A 42 -13.47 20.37 -4.80
N ASN A 43 -14.41 19.89 -5.60
CA ASN A 43 -15.51 19.07 -5.11
C ASN A 43 -15.22 17.58 -5.32
N SER A 44 -15.82 16.75 -4.49
CA SER A 44 -15.71 15.30 -4.52
C SER A 44 -17.08 14.65 -4.34
N ALA A 45 -17.34 13.56 -5.05
CA ALA A 45 -18.56 12.75 -4.94
C ALA A 45 -18.21 11.25 -5.04
N GLN A 46 -18.91 10.39 -4.30
CA GLN A 46 -18.58 8.95 -4.22
C GLN A 46 -19.65 8.07 -4.86
N ASP A 47 -19.25 7.02 -5.59
CA ASP A 47 -20.17 6.04 -6.21
C ASP A 47 -21.16 5.42 -5.22
N ALA A 48 -20.74 5.27 -3.95
CA ALA A 48 -21.59 4.73 -2.89
C ALA A 48 -22.87 5.56 -2.67
N THR A 49 -22.85 6.84 -3.05
CA THR A 49 -23.98 7.78 -2.98
C THR A 49 -24.85 7.77 -4.23
N LEU A 50 -24.68 6.78 -5.13
CA LEU A 50 -25.50 6.64 -6.33
C LEU A 50 -26.98 6.54 -5.99
N THR A 51 -27.73 7.45 -6.61
CA THR A 51 -29.18 7.52 -6.65
C THR A 51 -29.64 7.46 -8.10
N LYS A 52 -30.88 7.00 -8.32
CA LYS A 52 -31.44 6.81 -9.67
C LYS A 52 -30.60 5.89 -10.56
N GLY A 53 -29.95 4.89 -9.98
CA GLY A 53 -29.35 3.80 -10.76
C GLY A 53 -30.41 2.93 -11.44
N SER A 54 -29.95 2.07 -12.35
CA SER A 54 -30.75 1.06 -13.03
C SER A 54 -31.61 0.25 -12.06
N LYS A 55 -32.86 -0.02 -12.44
CA LYS A 55 -33.82 -0.79 -11.64
C LYS A 55 -33.84 -2.28 -12.03
N SER A 56 -33.52 -2.57 -13.28
CA SER A 56 -33.62 -3.90 -13.89
C SER A 56 -32.28 -4.63 -14.01
N VAL A 57 -31.19 -3.87 -14.17
CA VAL A 57 -29.83 -4.43 -14.36
C VAL A 57 -28.94 -4.04 -13.19
N THR A 58 -28.30 -5.07 -12.62
CA THR A 58 -27.27 -4.93 -11.59
C THR A 58 -25.96 -5.51 -12.07
N ILE A 59 -24.84 -4.90 -11.68
CA ILE A 59 -23.51 -5.50 -11.79
C ILE A 59 -22.98 -5.68 -10.37
N ASN A 60 -22.46 -6.86 -10.05
CA ASN A 60 -22.01 -7.22 -8.70
C ASN A 60 -23.09 -7.00 -7.62
N GLY A 61 -24.36 -7.25 -7.95
CA GLY A 61 -25.50 -7.01 -7.06
C GLY A 61 -25.82 -5.54 -6.80
N GLN A 62 -25.17 -4.61 -7.51
CA GLN A 62 -25.34 -3.17 -7.33
C GLN A 62 -25.99 -2.54 -8.57
N PRO A 63 -26.87 -1.54 -8.41
CA PRO A 63 -27.50 -0.87 -9.54
C PRO A 63 -26.47 -0.13 -10.39
N VAL A 64 -26.60 -0.29 -11.71
CA VAL A 64 -25.74 0.35 -12.72
C VAL A 64 -26.03 1.85 -12.80
N ALA A 65 -25.00 2.68 -12.95
CA ALA A 65 -25.15 4.10 -13.21
C ALA A 65 -25.50 4.34 -14.68
N LEU A 66 -26.54 5.15 -14.93
CA LEU A 66 -27.05 5.53 -16.25
C LEU A 66 -26.87 7.03 -16.44
N THR A 67 -26.98 7.53 -17.68
CA THR A 67 -26.79 8.95 -18.01
C THR A 67 -27.72 9.92 -17.27
N ASP A 68 -28.80 9.45 -16.64
CA ASP A 68 -29.68 10.26 -15.78
C ASP A 68 -29.58 9.93 -14.28
N SER A 69 -28.61 9.09 -13.91
CA SER A 69 -28.26 8.81 -12.52
C SER A 69 -27.53 9.99 -11.89
N GLU A 70 -27.54 10.02 -10.55
CA GLU A 70 -26.96 11.12 -9.77
C GLU A 70 -26.23 10.57 -8.53
N LEU A 71 -25.13 11.17 -8.14
CA LEU A 71 -24.54 11.01 -6.81
C LEU A 71 -25.15 12.08 -5.90
N SER A 72 -25.75 11.65 -4.78
CA SER A 72 -26.57 12.55 -3.95
C SER A 72 -25.80 13.66 -3.26
N VAL A 73 -24.48 13.49 -3.09
CA VAL A 73 -23.61 14.45 -2.40
C VAL A 73 -22.33 14.69 -3.20
N SER A 74 -22.09 15.96 -3.48
CA SER A 74 -20.83 16.54 -3.92
C SER A 74 -20.39 17.56 -2.87
N SER A 75 -19.20 17.37 -2.29
CA SER A 75 -18.66 18.12 -1.14
C SER A 75 -17.25 18.65 -1.38
N GLY A 76 -16.85 19.73 -0.72
CA GLY A 76 -15.56 20.39 -0.90
C GLY A 76 -15.64 21.92 -1.01
N ASP A 77 -16.86 22.45 -1.18
CA ASP A 77 -17.19 23.88 -1.28
C ASP A 77 -17.75 24.48 0.02
N GLU A 78 -17.65 23.75 1.15
CA GLU A 78 -18.23 24.13 2.46
C GLU A 78 -17.89 25.54 2.98
N PRO A 79 -16.73 26.14 2.69
CA PRO A 79 -16.44 27.51 3.10
C PRO A 79 -17.16 28.58 2.24
N GLY A 80 -17.64 28.22 1.05
CA GLY A 80 -18.31 29.10 0.09
C GLY A 80 -19.81 29.27 0.35
N THR A 81 -20.22 29.56 1.60
CA THR A 81 -21.63 29.55 2.02
C THR A 81 -22.54 30.58 1.34
N ALA A 82 -21.98 31.57 0.62
CA ALA A 82 -22.74 32.48 -0.24
C ALA A 82 -22.94 31.94 -1.68
N GLY A 83 -22.57 30.68 -1.92
CA GLY A 83 -22.83 29.91 -3.14
C GLY A 83 -21.86 30.15 -4.28
N GLY A 84 -21.93 29.31 -5.31
CA GLY A 84 -21.15 29.43 -6.54
C GLY A 84 -21.30 30.79 -7.24
N LEU A 85 -20.24 31.29 -7.87
CA LEU A 85 -20.21 32.59 -8.55
C LEU A 85 -21.31 32.71 -9.62
N ILE A 86 -21.58 31.60 -10.32
CA ILE A 86 -22.60 31.48 -11.37
C ILE A 86 -23.86 30.76 -10.84
N SER A 87 -23.70 29.70 -10.04
CA SER A 87 -24.82 28.82 -9.65
C SER A 87 -25.62 29.33 -8.44
N SER A 88 -25.04 30.18 -7.58
CA SER A 88 -25.57 30.57 -6.26
C SER A 88 -25.99 29.40 -5.36
N LYS A 89 -25.48 28.19 -5.62
CA LYS A 89 -25.74 26.96 -4.84
C LYS A 89 -24.53 26.61 -3.98
N PHE A 90 -24.80 25.93 -2.87
CA PHE A 90 -23.83 25.48 -1.88
C PHE A 90 -24.14 24.02 -1.55
N LYS A 91 -23.19 23.11 -1.80
CA LYS A 91 -23.43 21.66 -1.86
C LYS A 91 -24.46 21.26 -2.90
N GLY A 92 -24.25 20.12 -3.54
CA GLY A 92 -25.16 19.65 -4.57
C GLY A 92 -25.03 18.19 -4.86
N LYS A 93 -25.73 17.77 -5.90
CA LYS A 93 -25.56 16.46 -6.52
C LYS A 93 -24.46 16.53 -7.56
N MET A 94 -23.87 15.38 -7.85
CA MET A 94 -23.07 15.19 -9.06
C MET A 94 -23.89 14.36 -10.05
N ALA A 95 -23.83 14.74 -11.34
CA ALA A 95 -24.43 13.98 -12.43
C ALA A 95 -23.37 13.69 -13.51
N TRP A 96 -23.71 12.85 -14.49
CA TRP A 96 -22.84 12.60 -15.63
C TRP A 96 -23.31 13.38 -16.86
N GLY A 97 -22.37 14.05 -17.53
CA GLY A 97 -22.60 14.75 -18.81
C GLY A 97 -22.39 13.87 -20.03
N SER A 98 -21.86 12.66 -19.86
CA SER A 98 -21.69 11.67 -20.92
C SER A 98 -21.94 10.24 -20.43
N GLY A 99 -22.14 9.34 -21.38
CA GLY A 99 -22.27 7.90 -21.16
C GLY A 99 -21.97 7.15 -22.45
N SER A 100 -22.09 5.82 -22.42
CA SER A 100 -22.00 5.01 -23.64
C SER A 100 -23.09 5.38 -24.64
N VAL A 101 -22.73 5.47 -25.92
CA VAL A 101 -23.65 5.81 -27.01
C VAL A 101 -24.35 4.58 -27.61
N ASP A 102 -23.76 3.40 -27.44
CA ASP A 102 -24.16 2.12 -28.04
C ASP A 102 -24.57 1.07 -27.00
N VAL A 103 -23.94 1.03 -25.82
CA VAL A 103 -24.35 0.16 -24.71
C VAL A 103 -25.37 0.89 -23.84
N LYS A 104 -26.62 0.43 -23.92
CA LYS A 104 -27.75 1.03 -23.21
C LYS A 104 -28.41 0.06 -22.26
N VAL A 105 -28.74 0.54 -21.07
CA VAL A 105 -29.56 -0.14 -20.07
C VAL A 105 -30.77 0.74 -19.83
N GLU A 106 -31.97 0.15 -19.89
CA GLU A 106 -33.24 0.89 -19.73
C GLU A 106 -33.40 2.05 -20.74
N GLY A 107 -32.86 1.87 -21.95
CA GLY A 107 -32.89 2.87 -23.02
C GLY A 107 -31.88 4.01 -22.84
N LYS A 108 -31.08 4.00 -21.76
CA LYS A 108 -30.11 5.05 -21.41
C LYS A 108 -28.69 4.54 -21.53
N GLY A 109 -27.76 5.41 -21.89
CA GLY A 109 -26.35 5.06 -21.93
C GLY A 109 -25.85 4.63 -20.56
N VAL A 110 -25.08 3.55 -20.50
CA VAL A 110 -24.38 3.18 -19.25
C VAL A 110 -23.26 4.19 -18.99
N VAL A 111 -23.12 4.61 -17.74
CA VAL A 111 -22.01 5.46 -17.32
C VAL A 111 -20.77 4.60 -17.16
N ARG A 112 -19.65 5.07 -17.71
CA ARG A 112 -18.37 4.39 -17.68
C ARG A 112 -17.35 5.20 -16.88
N PHE A 113 -16.29 4.51 -16.47
CA PHE A 113 -15.08 5.14 -15.98
C PHE A 113 -14.58 6.21 -16.97
N LEU A 114 -14.24 7.40 -16.47
CA LEU A 114 -13.87 8.60 -17.24
C LEU A 114 -14.98 9.28 -18.06
N ASP A 115 -16.26 8.91 -17.89
CA ASP A 115 -17.35 9.75 -18.40
C ASP A 115 -17.41 11.08 -17.64
N VAL A 116 -17.77 12.15 -18.35
CA VAL A 116 -17.71 13.54 -17.86
C VAL A 116 -18.66 13.74 -16.70
N THR A 117 -18.20 14.45 -15.66
CA THR A 117 -18.96 14.70 -14.43
C THR A 117 -19.40 16.16 -14.34
N LEU A 118 -20.54 16.39 -13.70
CA LEU A 118 -21.14 17.71 -13.50
C LEU A 118 -21.38 17.89 -12.00
N HIS A 119 -20.41 18.50 -11.31
CA HIS A 119 -20.52 18.74 -9.87
C HIS A 119 -21.41 19.96 -9.59
N ASN A 120 -22.25 19.86 -8.56
CA ASN A 120 -23.12 20.93 -8.06
C ASN A 120 -24.05 21.55 -9.13
N GLY A 121 -24.35 20.81 -10.21
CA GLY A 121 -25.16 21.29 -11.34
C GLY A 121 -24.50 22.40 -12.17
N ASN A 122 -23.17 22.54 -12.09
CA ASN A 122 -22.39 23.48 -12.89
C ASN A 122 -22.07 22.90 -14.29
N SER A 123 -21.62 23.76 -15.22
CA SER A 123 -21.10 23.31 -16.53
C SER A 123 -19.84 22.45 -16.37
N PHE A 124 -19.48 21.68 -17.41
CA PHE A 124 -18.33 20.77 -17.46
C PHE A 124 -17.10 21.26 -16.66
N ASN A 125 -16.83 20.64 -15.50
CA ASN A 125 -15.73 21.04 -14.60
C ASN A 125 -14.88 19.86 -14.10
N THR A 126 -14.78 18.78 -14.88
CA THR A 126 -14.06 17.57 -14.49
C THR A 126 -12.56 17.63 -14.82
N THR A 127 -11.70 17.32 -13.86
CA THR A 127 -10.40 16.66 -14.12
C THR A 127 -10.61 15.17 -13.94
N PHE A 128 -10.19 14.40 -14.94
CA PHE A 128 -10.37 12.96 -15.14
C PHE A 128 -9.73 12.05 -14.05
N MET A 129 -10.01 12.28 -12.77
CA MET A 129 -9.50 11.46 -11.67
C MET A 129 -10.66 10.71 -11.02
N SER A 130 -11.15 9.68 -11.71
CA SER A 130 -11.79 8.57 -11.02
C SER A 130 -10.65 7.68 -10.53
N ASN A 131 -10.33 7.77 -9.24
CA ASN A 131 -9.28 6.94 -8.63
C ASN A 131 -9.80 5.50 -8.42
N GLY A 132 -9.98 4.76 -9.52
CA GLY A 132 -10.45 3.38 -9.49
C GLY A 132 -9.46 2.39 -8.90
N ARG A 133 -8.21 2.80 -8.64
CA ARG A 133 -7.20 2.16 -7.79
C ARG A 133 -6.11 3.22 -7.60
N ALA A 134 -6.16 4.03 -6.54
CA ALA A 134 -5.15 5.06 -6.24
C ALA A 134 -3.82 4.47 -5.74
N GLY A 135 -3.36 3.40 -6.40
CA GLY A 135 -2.28 2.56 -5.91
C GLY A 135 -1.34 2.09 -7.02
N THR A 136 -0.28 1.38 -6.63
CA THR A 136 0.77 0.92 -7.56
C THR A 136 0.35 -0.22 -8.48
N GLY A 137 -0.88 -0.73 -8.35
CA GLY A 137 -1.34 -1.97 -8.95
C GLY A 137 -1.10 -3.20 -8.08
N PHE A 138 -0.50 -3.03 -6.89
CA PHE A 138 -0.36 -4.11 -5.91
C PHE A 138 -1.38 -4.02 -4.78
N ALA A 139 -1.71 -5.20 -4.26
CA ALA A 139 -2.48 -5.38 -3.04
C ALA A 139 -1.95 -6.59 -2.27
N TYR A 140 -2.40 -6.70 -1.02
CA TYR A 140 -2.10 -7.82 -0.14
C TYR A 140 -3.40 -8.50 0.32
N GLY A 141 -3.35 -9.81 0.56
CA GLY A 141 -4.50 -10.55 1.08
C GLY A 141 -5.50 -10.98 0.01
N ASP A 142 -5.15 -10.87 -1.26
CA ASP A 142 -5.97 -11.20 -2.43
C ASP A 142 -5.25 -12.17 -3.39
N ASP A 143 -4.18 -12.81 -2.91
CA ASP A 143 -3.36 -13.74 -3.67
C ASP A 143 -3.93 -15.18 -3.70
N PHE A 144 -5.20 -15.40 -3.36
CA PHE A 144 -5.82 -16.73 -3.39
C PHE A 144 -6.69 -16.92 -4.63
N GLU A 145 -6.79 -18.17 -5.09
CA GLU A 145 -7.59 -18.53 -6.27
C GLU A 145 -9.02 -18.92 -5.89
N GLY A 146 -9.98 -18.54 -6.73
CA GLY A 146 -11.39 -18.83 -6.52
C GLY A 146 -12.02 -17.96 -5.42
N VAL A 147 -12.94 -18.56 -4.66
CA VAL A 147 -13.63 -17.90 -3.54
C VAL A 147 -12.94 -18.21 -2.22
N CYS A 148 -13.01 -17.25 -1.29
CA CYS A 148 -12.43 -17.40 0.03
C CYS A 148 -13.05 -18.60 0.74
N ILE A 149 -12.20 -19.51 1.24
CA ILE A 149 -12.67 -20.74 1.88
C ILE A 149 -13.56 -20.46 3.10
N ILE A 150 -13.39 -19.30 3.75
CA ILE A 150 -14.13 -18.88 4.95
C ILE A 150 -15.43 -18.17 4.57
N CYS A 151 -15.36 -16.99 3.96
CA CYS A 151 -16.52 -16.12 3.73
C CYS A 151 -17.20 -16.30 2.35
N GLN A 152 -16.61 -17.10 1.46
CA GLN A 152 -17.10 -17.35 0.09
C GLN A 152 -17.16 -16.12 -0.81
N LYS A 153 -16.54 -15.00 -0.42
CA LYS A 153 -16.33 -13.82 -1.27
C LYS A 153 -15.07 -13.97 -2.11
N ASP A 154 -14.98 -13.19 -3.18
CA ASP A 154 -13.82 -13.15 -4.07
C ASP A 154 -12.57 -12.52 -3.42
N ALA A 155 -11.42 -12.71 -4.06
CA ALA A 155 -10.14 -12.19 -3.58
C ALA A 155 -10.07 -10.66 -3.47
N GLU A 156 -10.76 -9.92 -4.34
CA GLU A 156 -10.75 -8.46 -4.31
C GLU A 156 -11.35 -7.92 -3.00
N SER A 157 -12.37 -8.61 -2.45
CA SER A 157 -12.98 -8.23 -1.17
C SER A 157 -12.04 -8.30 0.05
N HIS A 158 -10.87 -8.92 -0.08
CA HIS A 158 -9.88 -9.08 0.99
C HIS A 158 -8.67 -8.14 0.81
N ALA A 159 -8.56 -7.51 -0.36
CA ALA A 159 -7.41 -6.74 -0.78
C ALA A 159 -7.08 -5.60 0.20
N VAL A 160 -5.78 -5.42 0.44
CA VAL A 160 -5.19 -4.24 1.07
C VAL A 160 -4.36 -3.55 0.00
N PRO A 161 -4.84 -2.47 -0.64
CA PRO A 161 -4.11 -1.83 -1.71
C PRO A 161 -2.81 -1.19 -1.22
N GLU A 162 -1.77 -1.22 -2.05
CA GLU A 162 -0.61 -0.35 -1.90
C GLU A 162 -0.95 1.03 -2.47
N LEU A 163 -1.02 2.04 -1.61
CA LEU A 163 -1.33 3.41 -2.01
C LEU A 163 -0.06 4.26 -2.05
N LEU A 164 0.07 5.08 -3.10
CA LEU A 164 1.22 5.99 -3.28
C LEU A 164 1.30 7.00 -2.13
N GLU A 165 0.14 7.58 -1.76
CA GLU A 165 -0.04 8.39 -0.57
C GLU A 165 -0.52 7.49 0.59
N GLY A 166 0.20 7.49 1.72
CA GLY A 166 -0.13 6.72 2.93
C GLY A 166 0.91 5.66 3.25
N SER A 167 0.77 4.46 2.70
CA SER A 167 1.65 3.33 3.06
C SER A 167 3.01 3.42 2.36
N LEU A 168 3.01 3.71 1.06
CA LEU A 168 4.23 3.70 0.26
C LEU A 168 5.12 4.93 0.53
N ASP A 169 4.55 6.12 0.68
CA ASP A 169 5.34 7.32 0.97
C ASP A 169 6.07 7.21 2.32
N VAL A 170 5.37 6.71 3.36
CA VAL A 170 5.95 6.48 4.68
C VAL A 170 7.01 5.38 4.62
N ALA A 171 6.74 4.27 3.93
CA ALA A 171 7.71 3.20 3.77
C ALA A 171 8.99 3.68 3.04
N ASN A 172 8.85 4.52 2.00
CA ASN A 172 9.99 5.09 1.29
C ASN A 172 10.80 6.07 2.15
N LYS A 173 10.15 6.87 3.00
CA LYS A 173 10.83 7.76 3.96
C LYS A 173 11.65 6.95 4.99
N ILE A 174 11.06 5.89 5.56
CA ILE A 174 11.78 4.95 6.44
C ILE A 174 12.97 4.32 5.72
N LEU A 175 12.77 3.83 4.48
CA LEU A 175 13.83 3.23 3.68
C LEU A 175 14.99 4.21 3.44
N LYS A 176 14.68 5.48 3.16
CA LYS A 176 15.67 6.54 2.93
C LYS A 176 16.56 6.74 4.17
N ASP A 177 15.97 6.80 5.35
CA ASP A 177 16.73 7.02 6.59
C ASP A 177 17.55 5.78 6.99
N LEU A 178 17.00 4.58 6.78
CA LEU A 178 17.75 3.33 6.95
C LEU A 178 18.97 3.27 6.03
N LYS A 179 18.82 3.71 4.77
CA LYS A 179 19.93 3.79 3.81
C LYS A 179 20.97 4.81 4.22
N ALA A 180 20.56 6.03 4.59
CA ALA A 180 21.48 7.06 5.05
C ALA A 180 22.32 6.57 6.26
N ARG A 181 21.70 5.79 7.14
CA ARG A 181 22.38 5.17 8.28
C ARG A 181 23.33 4.04 7.87
N GLU A 182 22.93 3.18 6.94
CA GLU A 182 23.82 2.15 6.36
C GLU A 182 25.02 2.78 5.65
N ASP A 183 24.81 3.83 4.87
CA ASP A 183 25.89 4.55 4.18
C ASP A 183 26.90 5.15 5.17
N ALA A 184 26.39 5.74 6.28
CA ALA A 184 27.24 6.23 7.36
C ALA A 184 28.05 5.10 8.03
N TRP A 185 27.40 3.97 8.33
CA TRP A 185 28.05 2.79 8.91
C TRP A 185 29.13 2.23 7.97
N VAL A 186 28.83 2.11 6.67
CA VAL A 186 29.76 1.61 5.65
C VAL A 186 30.99 2.49 5.57
N LYS A 187 30.82 3.81 5.58
CA LYS A 187 31.93 4.77 5.54
C LYS A 187 32.87 4.57 6.72
N VAL A 188 32.34 4.49 7.94
CA VAL A 188 33.14 4.25 9.15
C VAL A 188 33.81 2.87 9.10
N ASN A 189 33.09 1.84 8.65
CA ASN A 189 33.63 0.49 8.56
C ASN A 189 34.76 0.36 7.51
N GLN A 190 34.65 1.06 6.38
CA GLN A 190 35.72 1.18 5.39
C GLN A 190 36.93 1.91 5.96
N GLU A 191 36.73 2.98 6.73
CA GLU A 191 37.81 3.70 7.40
C GLU A 191 38.54 2.81 8.42
N ILE A 192 37.81 2.02 9.20
CA ILE A 192 38.37 0.99 10.10
C ILE A 192 39.24 0.01 9.32
N ALA A 193 38.73 -0.52 8.20
CA ALA A 193 39.47 -1.48 7.37
C ALA A 193 40.75 -0.87 6.79
N MET A 194 40.69 0.37 6.29
CA MET A 194 41.87 1.09 5.77
C MET A 194 42.91 1.32 6.87
N LYS A 195 42.51 1.83 8.05
CA LYS A 195 43.44 2.08 9.16
C LYS A 195 44.01 0.79 9.75
N ALA A 196 43.23 -0.29 9.78
CA ALA A 196 43.70 -1.61 10.21
C ALA A 196 44.77 -2.16 9.25
N ALA A 197 44.53 -2.08 7.94
CA ALA A 197 45.52 -2.48 6.93
C ALA A 197 46.79 -1.61 6.99
N GLU A 198 46.66 -0.32 7.26
CA GLU A 198 47.81 0.57 7.44
C GLU A 198 48.63 0.21 8.70
N LEU A 199 47.95 -0.09 9.82
CA LEU A 199 48.58 -0.54 11.05
C LEU A 199 49.32 -1.88 10.84
N GLU A 200 48.73 -2.81 10.11
CA GLU A 200 49.35 -4.08 9.76
C GLU A 200 50.59 -3.89 8.88
N ARG A 201 50.52 -3.02 7.86
CA ARG A 201 51.67 -2.66 7.02
C ARG A 201 52.81 -2.06 7.81
N LEU A 202 52.53 -1.20 8.79
CA LEU A 202 53.54 -0.62 9.66
C LEU A 202 54.24 -1.66 10.53
N GLY A 203 53.49 -2.64 11.04
CA GLY A 203 54.06 -3.75 11.82
C GLY A 203 54.99 -4.66 11.03
N ARG A 204 54.93 -4.62 9.69
CA ARG A 204 55.80 -5.41 8.78
C ARG A 204 57.04 -4.64 8.30
N GLN A 205 57.25 -3.40 8.75
CA GLN A 205 58.41 -2.62 8.31
C GLN A 205 59.72 -3.15 8.91
N PRO A 206 60.86 -3.05 8.18
CA PRO A 206 62.17 -3.52 8.67
C PRO A 206 62.64 -2.79 9.92
N VAL A 207 62.27 -1.51 10.05
CA VAL A 207 62.52 -0.70 11.24
C VAL A 207 61.21 -0.62 12.02
N PRO A 208 61.15 -1.12 13.27
CA PRO A 208 59.94 -1.08 14.07
C PRO A 208 59.49 0.38 14.33
N PRO A 209 58.20 0.70 14.12
CA PRO A 209 57.65 1.99 14.52
C PRO A 209 57.77 2.20 16.03
N LYS A 210 57.79 3.47 16.47
CA LYS A 210 57.73 3.79 17.91
C LYS A 210 56.43 3.23 18.52
N GLN A 211 56.52 2.65 19.71
CA GLN A 211 55.35 2.08 20.40
C GLN A 211 54.21 3.10 20.54
N ALA A 212 54.53 4.36 20.87
CA ALA A 212 53.55 5.45 20.95
C ALA A 212 52.71 5.60 19.68
N THR A 213 53.33 5.49 18.49
CA THR A 213 52.64 5.57 17.20
C THR A 213 51.71 4.39 16.95
N LEU A 214 52.07 3.18 17.42
CA LEU A 214 51.21 2.00 17.34
C LEU A 214 50.00 2.14 18.26
N GLU A 215 50.20 2.63 19.49
CA GLU A 215 49.13 2.86 20.45
C GLU A 215 48.16 3.95 19.97
N GLU A 216 48.66 5.08 19.45
CA GLU A 216 47.83 6.14 18.85
C GLU A 216 46.95 5.62 17.71
N ARG A 217 47.50 4.78 16.83
CA ARG A 217 46.75 4.17 15.71
C ARG A 217 45.72 3.16 16.19
N ARG A 218 46.06 2.33 17.19
CA ARG A 218 45.11 1.40 17.83
C ARG A 218 43.96 2.17 18.50
N ALA A 219 44.27 3.24 19.22
CA ALA A 219 43.27 4.10 19.85
C ALA A 219 42.35 4.77 18.81
N SER A 220 42.89 5.24 17.69
CA SER A 220 42.09 5.78 16.57
C SER A 220 41.14 4.72 16.00
N ILE A 221 41.61 3.49 15.75
CA ILE A 221 40.77 2.38 15.30
C ILE A 221 39.68 2.05 16.34
N GLN A 222 40.02 2.04 17.63
CA GLN A 222 39.07 1.76 18.71
C GLN A 222 37.98 2.85 18.81
N SER A 223 38.34 4.11 18.61
CA SER A 223 37.38 5.22 18.53
C SER A 223 36.41 5.04 17.36
N LEU A 224 36.92 4.70 16.18
CA LEU A 224 36.06 4.46 15.01
C LEU A 224 35.15 3.24 15.20
N LYS A 225 35.64 2.17 15.84
CA LYS A 225 34.80 1.01 16.19
C LYS A 225 33.63 1.43 17.07
N ARG A 226 33.85 2.29 18.08
CA ARG A 226 32.76 2.82 18.90
C ARG A 226 31.72 3.57 18.06
N THR A 227 32.16 4.45 17.17
CA THR A 227 31.28 5.19 16.25
C THR A 227 30.51 4.25 15.30
N ARG A 228 31.15 3.19 14.79
CA ARG A 228 30.50 2.16 13.98
C ARG A 228 29.42 1.45 14.78
N ASP A 229 29.72 1.04 16.02
CA ASP A 229 28.80 0.30 16.88
C ASP A 229 27.56 1.16 17.22
N GLU A 230 27.74 2.47 17.44
CA GLU A 230 26.65 3.44 17.59
C GLU A 230 25.75 3.55 16.34
N LEU A 231 26.30 3.31 15.15
CA LEU A 231 25.58 3.31 13.88
C LEU A 231 24.94 1.95 13.55
N GLU A 232 25.37 0.85 14.18
CA GLU A 232 25.01 -0.52 13.79
C GLU A 232 23.56 -0.93 14.13
N GLY A 233 22.84 -0.15 14.94
CA GLY A 233 21.49 -0.48 15.41
C GLY A 233 20.39 -0.69 14.35
N HIS A 234 20.66 -0.49 13.04
CA HIS A 234 19.74 -0.87 11.95
C HIS A 234 20.01 -2.27 11.38
N ARG A 235 21.15 -2.89 11.72
CA ARG A 235 21.57 -4.21 11.22
C ARG A 235 21.07 -5.33 12.12
N ARG A 236 21.16 -6.56 11.62
CA ARG A 236 21.03 -7.81 12.39
C ARG A 236 22.28 -8.62 12.14
N GLU A 237 22.80 -9.28 13.16
CA GLU A 237 24.08 -9.98 13.14
C GLU A 237 24.14 -11.04 12.02
N ASP A 238 23.11 -11.89 11.94
CA ASP A 238 23.06 -13.02 11.00
C ASP A 238 22.22 -12.76 9.74
N SER A 239 22.18 -11.51 9.26
CA SER A 239 21.38 -11.17 8.07
C SER A 239 22.10 -10.27 7.08
N THR A 240 21.60 -10.30 5.85
CA THR A 240 22.01 -9.39 4.76
C THR A 240 20.97 -8.29 4.48
N GLY A 241 19.93 -8.23 5.32
CA GLY A 241 18.82 -7.29 5.21
C GLY A 241 17.55 -7.85 5.84
N TYR A 242 16.44 -7.16 5.68
CA TYR A 242 15.13 -7.65 6.13
C TYR A 242 13.99 -6.99 5.36
N MET A 243 12.86 -7.68 5.33
CA MET A 243 11.59 -7.07 4.94
C MET A 243 11.08 -6.21 6.09
N PHE A 244 10.54 -5.04 5.74
CA PHE A 244 9.70 -4.27 6.62
C PHE A 244 8.44 -3.85 5.88
N GLY A 245 7.39 -3.52 6.62
CA GLY A 245 6.16 -3.03 6.06
C GLY A 245 5.61 -1.85 6.85
N VAL A 246 4.80 -1.07 6.16
CA VAL A 246 4.00 0.03 6.73
C VAL A 246 2.55 -0.21 6.37
N MET A 247 1.67 -0.07 7.35
CA MET A 247 0.22 -0.15 7.18
C MET A 247 -0.41 1.16 7.68
N VAL A 248 -1.35 1.70 6.92
CA VAL A 248 -2.26 2.74 7.39
C VAL A 248 -3.63 2.11 7.58
N CYS A 249 -4.24 2.30 8.74
CA CYS A 249 -5.57 1.74 9.01
C CYS A 249 -6.70 2.67 8.52
N LEU A 250 -7.95 2.18 8.60
CA LEU A 250 -9.14 2.95 8.21
C LEU A 250 -9.30 4.29 8.96
N THR A 251 -8.72 4.43 10.15
CA THR A 251 -8.75 5.68 10.93
C THR A 251 -7.51 6.56 10.73
N GLY A 252 -6.60 6.18 9.83
CA GLY A 252 -5.38 6.93 9.52
C GLY A 252 -4.21 6.69 10.47
N LYS A 253 -4.34 5.85 11.51
CA LYS A 253 -3.21 5.44 12.36
C LYS A 253 -2.22 4.60 11.53
N LYS A 254 -0.92 4.80 11.77
CA LYS A 254 0.16 4.17 11.03
C LYS A 254 0.86 3.12 11.87
N PHE A 255 1.20 2.01 11.25
CA PHE A 255 1.89 0.90 11.88
C PHE A 255 3.07 0.48 11.03
N ALA A 256 4.14 0.02 11.67
CA ALA A 256 5.30 -0.53 10.99
C ALA A 256 5.69 -1.87 11.60
N ALA A 257 6.25 -2.78 10.80
CA ALA A 257 6.73 -4.07 11.29
C ALA A 257 7.92 -4.53 10.46
N VAL A 258 8.73 -5.43 11.02
CA VAL A 258 9.81 -6.11 10.30
C VAL A 258 9.58 -7.61 10.31
N SER A 259 10.04 -8.28 9.24
CA SER A 259 10.02 -9.74 9.15
C SER A 259 10.99 -10.39 10.14
N GLY A 260 10.65 -11.57 10.63
CA GLY A 260 11.43 -12.29 11.65
C GLY A 260 11.12 -11.77 13.06
N ASN A 261 11.79 -12.30 14.09
CA ASN A 261 11.42 -12.00 15.48
C ASN A 261 12.21 -10.84 16.11
N GLU A 262 13.21 -10.32 15.42
CA GLU A 262 14.09 -9.28 15.92
C GLU A 262 13.77 -7.94 15.26
N VAL A 263 13.50 -6.91 16.05
CA VAL A 263 13.29 -5.54 15.55
C VAL A 263 14.56 -4.74 15.79
N PRO A 264 15.28 -4.29 14.73
CA PRO A 264 16.45 -3.43 14.91
C PRO A 264 16.07 -2.13 15.64
N PRO A 265 16.80 -1.72 16.70
CA PRO A 265 16.46 -0.52 17.47
C PRO A 265 16.39 0.77 16.65
N ALA A 266 17.27 0.91 15.64
CA ALA A 266 17.23 2.07 14.77
C ALA A 266 16.02 2.05 13.83
N PHE A 267 15.55 0.86 13.39
CA PHE A 267 14.31 0.76 12.62
C PHE A 267 13.13 1.25 13.47
N GLU A 268 13.06 0.82 14.74
CA GLU A 268 11.99 1.23 15.64
C GLU A 268 11.95 2.76 15.81
N THR A 269 13.12 3.36 16.06
CA THR A 269 13.27 4.81 16.23
C THR A 269 12.88 5.57 14.95
N ILE A 270 13.35 5.10 13.79
CA ILE A 270 13.05 5.72 12.48
C ILE A 270 11.55 5.59 12.16
N ALA A 271 10.96 4.41 12.34
CA ALA A 271 9.53 4.23 12.08
C ALA A 271 8.66 5.12 12.99
N ALA A 272 9.03 5.23 14.27
CA ALA A 272 8.35 6.08 15.23
C ALA A 272 8.43 7.58 14.84
N SER A 273 9.54 8.05 14.27
CA SER A 273 9.67 9.46 13.83
C SER A 273 8.71 9.82 12.69
N TYR A 274 8.22 8.83 11.93
CA TYR A 274 7.18 8.99 10.91
C TYR A 274 5.75 8.71 11.43
N GLY A 275 5.59 8.58 12.74
CA GLY A 275 4.31 8.37 13.42
C GLY A 275 3.80 6.94 13.37
N CYS A 276 4.67 5.96 13.11
CA CYS A 276 4.27 4.55 13.11
C CYS A 276 4.40 3.92 14.49
N THR A 277 3.36 3.19 14.91
CA THR A 277 3.47 2.23 16.01
C THR A 277 4.12 0.94 15.51
N VAL A 278 5.20 0.50 16.16
CA VAL A 278 5.98 -0.65 15.69
C VAL A 278 5.46 -1.96 16.30
N ILE A 279 5.03 -2.88 15.44
CA ILE A 279 4.57 -4.22 15.82
C ILE A 279 5.75 -5.18 15.83
N LYS A 280 6.13 -5.63 17.05
CA LYS A 280 7.30 -6.50 17.27
C LYS A 280 6.92 -7.97 17.15
N ASP A 281 5.86 -8.36 17.84
CA ASP A 281 5.44 -9.76 17.96
C ASP A 281 4.95 -10.32 16.63
N SER A 282 5.25 -11.59 16.41
CA SER A 282 4.66 -12.37 15.32
C SER A 282 3.16 -12.56 15.55
N ALA A 283 2.39 -12.57 14.47
CA ALA A 283 0.99 -12.96 14.55
C ALA A 283 0.86 -14.47 14.75
N THR A 284 -0.17 -14.88 15.47
CA THR A 284 -0.52 -16.27 15.74
C THR A 284 -1.86 -16.61 15.07
N LEU A 285 -2.14 -17.91 14.94
CA LEU A 285 -3.46 -18.38 14.52
C LEU A 285 -4.58 -17.78 15.39
N GLU A 286 -4.36 -17.70 16.71
CA GLU A 286 -5.35 -17.11 17.62
C GLU A 286 -5.54 -15.61 17.39
N SER A 287 -4.48 -14.87 17.07
CA SER A 287 -4.64 -13.45 16.68
C SER A 287 -5.44 -13.28 15.38
N PHE A 288 -5.26 -14.18 14.40
CA PHE A 288 -6.03 -14.18 13.16
C PHE A 288 -7.50 -14.54 13.39
N LYS A 289 -7.77 -15.53 14.26
CA LYS A 289 -9.13 -15.89 14.66
C LYS A 289 -9.83 -14.74 15.39
N ALA A 290 -9.13 -14.05 16.28
CA ALA A 290 -9.68 -12.92 17.02
C ALA A 290 -10.06 -11.74 16.12
N LEU A 291 -9.32 -11.54 15.02
CA LEU A 291 -9.61 -10.47 14.04
C LEU A 291 -10.68 -10.84 13.02
N ASN A 292 -10.79 -12.12 12.66
CA ASN A 292 -11.79 -12.58 11.71
C ASN A 292 -13.19 -12.52 12.36
N PRO A 293 -14.15 -11.72 11.84
CA PRO A 293 -15.46 -11.53 12.47
C PRO A 293 -16.23 -12.83 12.74
N ARG A 294 -16.12 -13.81 11.83
CA ARG A 294 -16.82 -15.10 11.97
C ARG A 294 -16.20 -15.95 13.07
N CYS A 295 -14.87 -16.07 13.06
CA CYS A 295 -14.16 -16.81 14.11
C CYS A 295 -14.37 -16.16 15.48
N ALA A 296 -14.29 -14.83 15.57
CA ALA A 296 -14.55 -14.08 16.79
C ALA A 296 -15.99 -14.25 17.31
N ALA A 297 -16.97 -14.41 16.40
CA ALA A 297 -18.36 -14.73 16.73
C ALA A 297 -18.61 -16.20 17.10
N GLY A 298 -17.58 -17.05 17.13
CA GLY A 298 -17.69 -18.46 17.50
C GLY A 298 -18.14 -19.39 16.37
N ASP A 299 -18.06 -18.97 15.10
CA ASP A 299 -18.31 -19.84 13.95
C ASP A 299 -17.26 -20.97 13.92
N THR A 300 -17.70 -22.18 14.27
CA THR A 300 -16.84 -23.36 14.36
C THR A 300 -16.34 -23.81 12.99
N ALA A 301 -17.15 -23.66 11.93
CA ALA A 301 -16.75 -24.01 10.58
C ALA A 301 -15.68 -23.05 10.05
N ALA A 302 -15.85 -21.73 10.26
CA ALA A 302 -14.83 -20.74 9.93
C ALA A 302 -13.52 -21.02 10.68
N THR A 303 -13.61 -21.30 11.98
CA THR A 303 -12.46 -21.59 12.85
C THR A 303 -11.71 -22.85 12.41
N GLN A 304 -12.41 -23.92 12.06
CA GLN A 304 -11.83 -25.16 11.54
C GLN A 304 -11.11 -24.94 10.20
N LYS A 305 -11.74 -24.22 9.26
CA LYS A 305 -11.14 -23.90 7.96
C LYS A 305 -9.87 -23.07 8.09
N MET A 306 -9.91 -22.02 8.91
CA MET A 306 -8.73 -21.19 9.18
C MET A 306 -7.60 -21.99 9.83
N THR A 307 -7.93 -22.83 10.81
CA THR A 307 -6.96 -23.67 11.52
C THR A 307 -6.32 -24.69 10.57
N LYS A 308 -7.12 -25.33 9.72
CA LYS A 308 -6.62 -26.26 8.69
C LYS A 308 -5.67 -25.54 7.74
N GLN A 309 -6.07 -24.42 7.16
CA GLN A 309 -5.24 -23.65 6.23
C GLN A 309 -3.91 -23.21 6.87
N TRP A 310 -3.97 -22.65 8.08
CA TRP A 310 -2.77 -22.24 8.82
C TRP A 310 -1.80 -23.41 9.08
N ASN A 311 -2.34 -24.56 9.49
CA ASN A 311 -1.56 -25.76 9.75
C ASN A 311 -0.98 -26.35 8.47
N ASP A 312 -1.71 -26.32 7.36
CA ASP A 312 -1.25 -26.77 6.04
C ASP A 312 -0.05 -25.92 5.59
N THR A 313 -0.18 -24.59 5.64
CA THR A 313 0.93 -23.67 5.34
C THR A 313 2.13 -23.90 6.26
N THR A 314 1.90 -24.10 7.57
CA THR A 314 2.97 -24.41 8.53
C THR A 314 3.70 -25.71 8.17
N ARG A 315 2.98 -26.75 7.74
CA ARG A 315 3.56 -28.02 7.28
C ARG A 315 4.34 -27.88 5.98
N ARG A 316 3.94 -27.01 5.06
CA ARG A 316 4.70 -26.71 3.82
C ARG A 316 6.03 -26.04 4.14
N VAL A 317 6.04 -25.08 5.06
CA VAL A 317 7.26 -24.44 5.57
C VAL A 317 8.18 -25.47 6.23
N ALA A 318 7.63 -26.32 7.10
CA ALA A 318 8.41 -27.36 7.79
C ALA A 318 9.04 -28.38 6.82
N ARG A 319 8.39 -28.65 5.69
CA ARG A 319 8.90 -29.51 4.61
C ARG A 319 9.90 -28.81 3.68
N GLY A 320 10.15 -27.50 3.85
CA GLY A 320 11.05 -26.74 2.98
C GLY A 320 10.56 -26.62 1.55
N GLU A 321 9.23 -26.62 1.32
CA GLU A 321 8.67 -26.50 -0.02
C GLU A 321 9.08 -25.16 -0.67
N THR A 322 9.32 -25.19 -1.99
CA THR A 322 9.73 -24.01 -2.76
C THR A 322 8.77 -22.85 -2.56
N GLY A 323 9.31 -21.69 -2.13
CA GLY A 323 8.55 -20.46 -1.88
C GLY A 323 7.99 -20.33 -0.45
N TYR A 324 8.04 -21.38 0.37
CA TYR A 324 7.59 -21.38 1.76
C TYR A 324 8.73 -21.18 2.75
N SER A 325 9.34 -19.99 2.73
CA SER A 325 10.54 -19.69 3.53
C SER A 325 10.25 -19.19 4.95
N ASN A 326 9.03 -18.74 5.24
CA ASN A 326 8.69 -18.11 6.52
C ASN A 326 7.48 -18.78 7.15
N ARG A 327 7.54 -19.05 8.46
CA ARG A 327 6.37 -19.49 9.24
C ARG A 327 5.23 -18.46 9.11
N PRO A 328 3.97 -18.87 9.03
CA PRO A 328 2.84 -17.96 9.07
C PRO A 328 2.93 -16.99 10.27
N GLY A 329 2.61 -15.72 10.03
CA GLY A 329 2.60 -14.69 11.07
C GLY A 329 3.93 -13.96 11.33
N THR A 330 5.06 -14.44 10.82
CA THR A 330 6.38 -13.82 11.11
C THR A 330 6.79 -12.74 10.11
N CYS A 331 6.14 -12.66 8.95
CA CYS A 331 6.38 -11.61 7.95
C CYS A 331 5.81 -10.27 8.39
N ALA A 332 6.35 -9.16 7.86
CA ALA A 332 5.92 -7.83 8.26
C ALA A 332 4.43 -7.60 7.99
N GLY A 333 3.93 -7.93 6.79
CA GLY A 333 2.51 -7.82 6.45
C GLY A 333 1.60 -8.65 7.37
N ALA A 334 2.03 -9.85 7.77
CA ALA A 334 1.27 -10.71 8.67
C ALA A 334 1.20 -10.16 10.10
N LYS A 335 2.26 -9.49 10.57
CA LYS A 335 2.24 -8.76 11.85
C LYS A 335 1.34 -7.53 11.79
N LEU A 336 1.44 -6.76 10.70
CA LEU A 336 0.63 -5.55 10.51
C LEU A 336 -0.86 -5.88 10.51
N ILE A 337 -1.27 -6.86 9.71
CA ILE A 337 -2.68 -7.28 9.63
C ILE A 337 -3.10 -8.03 10.90
N GLY A 338 -2.29 -8.98 11.37
CA GLY A 338 -2.68 -9.92 12.43
C GLY A 338 -2.54 -9.39 13.86
N LYS A 339 -1.75 -8.34 14.10
CA LYS A 339 -1.40 -7.89 15.46
C LYS A 339 -1.55 -6.40 15.72
N SER A 340 -1.85 -5.58 14.72
CA SER A 340 -2.08 -4.15 14.95
C SER A 340 -3.35 -3.88 15.78
N GLY A 341 -4.34 -4.78 15.76
CA GLY A 341 -5.68 -4.50 16.30
C GLY A 341 -6.49 -3.51 15.45
N HIS A 342 -6.03 -3.26 14.22
CA HIS A 342 -6.61 -2.27 13.31
C HIS A 342 -6.91 -2.87 11.94
N VAL A 343 -7.90 -2.30 11.27
CA VAL A 343 -8.29 -2.71 9.92
C VAL A 343 -7.41 -2.00 8.90
N ALA A 344 -6.60 -2.78 8.17
CA ALA A 344 -5.73 -2.26 7.12
C ALA A 344 -6.53 -1.56 6.02
N HIS A 345 -6.23 -0.29 5.76
CA HIS A 345 -6.74 0.47 4.62
C HIS A 345 -5.75 0.41 3.46
N SER A 346 -4.46 0.63 3.76
CA SER A 346 -3.36 0.48 2.81
C SER A 346 -2.16 -0.16 3.49
N MET A 347 -1.34 -0.85 2.70
CA MET A 347 -0.12 -1.48 3.18
C MET A 347 0.93 -1.53 2.08
N THR A 348 2.19 -1.47 2.50
CA THR A 348 3.37 -1.58 1.64
C THR A 348 4.42 -2.39 2.37
N GLU A 349 5.09 -3.30 1.68
CA GLU A 349 6.26 -4.03 2.17
C GLU A 349 7.49 -3.73 1.29
N LEU A 350 8.60 -3.32 1.90
CA LEU A 350 9.88 -3.05 1.25
C LEU A 350 10.98 -3.91 1.84
N TYR A 351 12.00 -4.21 1.04
CA TYR A 351 13.21 -4.85 1.54
C TYR A 351 14.31 -3.82 1.75
N PHE A 352 14.86 -3.78 2.96
CA PHE A 352 16.08 -3.04 3.25
C PHE A 352 17.28 -4.00 3.22
N SER A 353 18.24 -3.76 2.32
CA SER A 353 19.46 -4.58 2.18
C SER A 353 20.67 -3.89 2.75
N PHE A 354 21.50 -4.68 3.43
CA PHE A 354 22.83 -4.26 3.84
C PHE A 354 23.80 -4.30 2.65
N THR A 355 24.89 -3.55 2.78
CA THR A 355 25.95 -3.51 1.79
C THR A 355 26.58 -4.90 1.64
N GLY A 356 26.68 -5.40 0.39
CA GLY A 356 27.17 -6.76 0.09
C GLY A 356 26.10 -7.87 0.14
N GLY A 357 24.84 -7.57 0.45
CA GLY A 357 23.76 -8.57 0.48
C GLY A 357 23.41 -9.20 -0.88
N ARG A 358 23.20 -10.53 -0.92
CA ARG A 358 22.64 -11.34 -2.05
C ARG A 358 21.11 -11.34 -1.99
N ARG A 359 20.26 -11.68 -2.98
CA ARG A 359 20.26 -11.91 -4.45
C ARG A 359 18.84 -11.47 -4.88
N ALA A 360 18.60 -11.13 -6.15
CA ALA A 360 17.24 -10.87 -6.62
C ALA A 360 16.33 -12.09 -6.37
N LEU A 361 15.15 -11.87 -5.81
CA LEU A 361 14.10 -12.88 -5.63
C LEU A 361 13.00 -12.62 -6.64
N THR A 362 12.45 -13.68 -7.21
CA THR A 362 11.29 -13.63 -8.11
C THR A 362 10.10 -14.22 -7.38
N PHE A 363 8.97 -13.52 -7.42
CA PHE A 363 7.72 -14.02 -6.86
C PHE A 363 6.63 -13.94 -7.93
N ASN A 364 5.80 -14.98 -7.99
CA ASN A 364 4.60 -14.97 -8.79
C ASN A 364 3.49 -14.28 -7.99
N VAL A 365 3.02 -13.12 -8.45
CA VAL A 365 2.00 -12.31 -7.77
C VAL A 365 0.95 -11.78 -8.73
N LEU A 366 -0.25 -11.56 -8.21
CA LEU A 366 -1.31 -10.91 -8.95
C LEU A 366 -1.01 -9.41 -9.05
N TYR A 367 -0.86 -8.91 -10.27
CA TYR A 367 -0.65 -7.50 -10.54
C TYR A 367 -1.84 -6.90 -11.26
N ARG A 368 -2.22 -5.69 -10.85
CA ARG A 368 -3.45 -5.00 -11.25
C ARG A 368 -3.24 -3.57 -11.73
N GLY A 369 -2.06 -3.27 -12.28
CA GLY A 369 -1.68 -1.94 -12.74
C GLY A 369 -1.33 -1.91 -14.23
N PRO A 370 -0.76 -0.80 -14.73
CA PRO A 370 -0.51 -0.62 -16.16
C PRO A 370 0.55 -1.62 -16.67
N ASN A 371 0.32 -2.20 -17.84
CA ASN A 371 1.12 -3.29 -18.42
C ASN A 371 2.62 -2.93 -18.54
N LYS A 372 2.96 -1.69 -18.93
CA LYS A 372 4.35 -1.23 -19.06
C LYS A 372 5.16 -1.35 -17.77
N PHE A 373 4.49 -1.30 -16.61
CA PHE A 373 5.13 -1.43 -15.31
C PHE A 373 5.11 -2.86 -14.76
N ALA A 374 4.65 -3.85 -15.54
CA ALA A 374 4.76 -5.28 -15.23
C ALA A 374 5.65 -5.97 -16.27
N PRO A 375 6.98 -5.78 -16.21
CA PRO A 375 7.86 -6.27 -17.25
C PRO A 375 7.82 -7.80 -17.34
N SER A 376 7.70 -8.34 -18.56
CA SER A 376 7.85 -9.76 -18.85
C SER A 376 9.29 -10.25 -18.64
N GLU A 377 10.28 -9.34 -18.75
CA GLU A 377 11.69 -9.55 -18.46
C GLU A 377 12.29 -8.33 -17.75
N GLY A 378 13.07 -8.55 -16.69
CA GLY A 378 13.74 -7.48 -15.96
C GLY A 378 13.15 -7.23 -14.58
N THR A 379 13.48 -6.07 -14.00
CA THR A 379 13.23 -5.77 -12.60
C THR A 379 12.04 -4.82 -12.44
N TRP A 380 11.11 -5.16 -11.55
CA TRP A 380 9.92 -4.34 -11.33
C TRP A 380 10.25 -2.99 -10.68
N THR A 381 9.61 -1.94 -11.20
CA THR A 381 9.62 -0.58 -10.63
C THR A 381 8.18 -0.07 -10.56
N PRO A 382 7.71 0.42 -9.41
CA PRO A 382 6.35 0.95 -9.29
C PRO A 382 6.15 2.14 -10.23
N PRO A 383 4.94 2.30 -10.79
CA PRO A 383 4.59 3.51 -11.51
C PRO A 383 4.71 4.74 -10.59
N SER A 384 5.18 5.86 -11.14
CA SER A 384 5.18 7.13 -10.41
C SER A 384 3.76 7.70 -10.32
N VAL A 385 3.51 8.60 -9.36
CA VAL A 385 2.25 9.36 -9.29
C VAL A 385 1.97 10.04 -10.63
N ALA A 386 2.97 10.72 -11.19
CA ALA A 386 2.86 11.41 -12.47
C ALA A 386 2.47 10.46 -13.61
N SER A 387 3.09 9.27 -13.65
CA SER A 387 2.80 8.24 -14.65
C SER A 387 1.38 7.70 -14.53
N LEU A 388 0.89 7.45 -13.30
CA LEU A 388 -0.50 7.03 -13.09
C LEU A 388 -1.48 8.12 -13.50
N LEU A 389 -1.21 9.38 -13.14
CA LEU A 389 -2.06 10.52 -13.47
C LEU A 389 -2.10 10.82 -14.97
N SER A 390 -0.99 10.60 -15.68
CA SER A 390 -0.92 10.82 -17.13
C SER A 390 -1.43 9.64 -17.96
N GLY A 391 -1.89 8.55 -17.33
CA GLY A 391 -2.22 7.30 -18.03
C GLY A 391 -1.02 6.67 -18.73
N GLU A 392 0.19 6.97 -18.28
CA GLU A 392 1.40 6.35 -18.82
C GLU A 392 1.38 4.87 -18.46
N GLY A 393 1.73 4.01 -19.42
CA GLY A 393 1.94 2.58 -19.16
C GLY A 393 0.90 1.64 -19.74
N GLY A 394 -0.08 2.18 -20.47
CA GLY A 394 -1.07 1.40 -21.23
C GLY A 394 -2.22 0.89 -20.36
N GLU A 395 -2.99 -0.05 -20.90
CA GLU A 395 -4.12 -0.65 -20.18
C GLU A 395 -3.66 -1.37 -18.91
N ASN A 396 -4.51 -1.31 -17.88
CA ASN A 396 -4.29 -2.10 -16.66
C ASN A 396 -4.55 -3.57 -16.96
N ILE A 397 -3.59 -4.42 -16.59
CA ILE A 397 -3.74 -5.87 -16.65
C ILE A 397 -4.21 -6.41 -15.30
N GLU A 398 -4.81 -7.59 -15.28
CA GLU A 398 -5.15 -8.31 -14.04
C GLU A 398 -4.77 -9.77 -14.20
N GLU A 399 -3.50 -10.07 -13.96
CA GLU A 399 -2.95 -11.41 -14.13
C GLU A 399 -1.76 -11.66 -13.20
N ARG A 400 -1.45 -12.93 -12.98
CA ARG A 400 -0.26 -13.33 -12.21
C ARG A 400 0.99 -13.16 -13.06
N ARG A 401 1.99 -12.46 -12.54
CA ARG A 401 3.29 -12.22 -13.19
C ARG A 401 4.44 -12.60 -12.27
N ASP A 402 5.52 -13.07 -12.88
CA ASP A 402 6.79 -13.31 -12.19
C ASP A 402 7.53 -11.98 -11.99
N MET A 403 7.39 -11.41 -10.80
CA MET A 403 7.95 -10.11 -10.47
C MET A 403 9.33 -10.29 -9.85
N LYS A 404 10.37 -9.84 -10.57
CA LYS A 404 11.74 -9.84 -10.09
C LYS A 404 12.03 -8.58 -9.30
N ARG A 405 12.49 -8.77 -8.07
CA ARG A 405 12.86 -7.72 -7.13
C ARG A 405 13.93 -6.77 -7.69
N LYS A 406 13.71 -5.44 -7.60
CA LYS A 406 14.83 -4.48 -7.59
C LYS A 406 15.41 -4.49 -6.20
N LYS A 407 16.72 -4.24 -6.11
CA LYS A 407 17.29 -3.88 -4.81
C LYS A 407 16.43 -2.73 -4.26
N GLU A 408 15.71 -3.00 -3.17
CA GLU A 408 14.98 -2.01 -2.38
C GLU A 408 13.65 -1.42 -2.94
N THR A 409 12.93 -2.10 -3.85
CA THR A 409 11.53 -1.74 -4.21
C THR A 409 10.51 -2.74 -3.65
N THR A 410 9.21 -2.37 -3.66
CA THR A 410 8.08 -3.16 -3.11
C THR A 410 8.24 -4.63 -3.40
N VAL A 411 8.12 -5.44 -2.34
CA VAL A 411 8.26 -6.89 -2.46
C VAL A 411 6.89 -7.54 -2.31
N PRO A 412 6.56 -8.47 -3.21
CA PRO A 412 5.52 -9.46 -3.07
C PRO A 412 5.38 -10.09 -1.68
N SER A 413 4.14 -10.36 -1.30
CA SER A 413 3.81 -11.28 -0.21
C SER A 413 4.50 -12.63 -0.48
N CYS A 414 5.18 -13.20 0.53
CA CYS A 414 5.74 -14.56 0.41
C CYS A 414 4.61 -15.60 0.36
N ARG A 415 4.87 -16.84 -0.10
CA ARG A 415 3.78 -17.84 -0.25
C ARG A 415 3.01 -18.13 1.03
N SER A 416 3.66 -18.07 2.20
CA SER A 416 2.94 -18.24 3.46
C SER A 416 2.00 -17.08 3.77
N CYS A 417 2.34 -15.85 3.36
CA CYS A 417 1.43 -14.70 3.44
C CYS A 417 0.30 -14.81 2.42
N GLN A 418 0.60 -15.20 1.18
CA GLN A 418 -0.41 -15.45 0.14
C GLN A 418 -1.48 -16.45 0.60
N ASP A 419 -1.04 -17.51 1.29
CA ASP A 419 -1.92 -18.55 1.81
C ASP A 419 -2.75 -18.15 3.03
N THR A 420 -2.40 -17.07 3.74
CA THR A 420 -2.95 -16.81 5.09
C THR A 420 -3.52 -15.42 5.31
N LEU A 421 -2.96 -14.36 4.71
CA LEU A 421 -3.34 -12.98 5.01
C LEU A 421 -4.84 -12.71 4.81
N TYR A 422 -5.42 -13.27 3.75
CA TYR A 422 -6.84 -13.09 3.44
C TYR A 422 -7.76 -13.57 4.58
N MET A 423 -7.32 -14.54 5.38
CA MET A 423 -8.15 -15.10 6.45
C MET A 423 -8.45 -14.06 7.53
N ALA A 424 -7.55 -13.10 7.78
CA ALA A 424 -7.80 -11.98 8.71
C ALA A 424 -8.62 -10.85 8.07
N ARG A 425 -8.85 -10.90 6.76
CA ARG A 425 -9.50 -9.84 5.97
C ARG A 425 -10.95 -10.16 5.58
N CYS A 426 -11.47 -11.30 6.02
CA CYS A 426 -12.86 -11.68 5.77
C CYS A 426 -13.82 -10.66 6.38
N ASP A 427 -14.90 -10.37 5.65
CA ASP A 427 -16.01 -9.51 6.10
C ASP A 427 -15.51 -8.15 6.62
N ILE A 428 -14.60 -7.52 5.87
CA ILE A 428 -13.98 -6.24 6.23
C ILE A 428 -15.02 -5.15 6.54
N GLU A 429 -16.19 -5.20 5.90
CA GLU A 429 -17.26 -4.21 6.08
C GLU A 429 -17.84 -4.16 7.49
N VAL A 430 -17.65 -5.21 8.31
CA VAL A 430 -18.05 -5.23 9.72
C VAL A 430 -16.86 -5.12 10.68
N GLN A 431 -15.63 -5.12 10.17
CA GLN A 431 -14.45 -4.92 11.01
C GLN A 431 -14.31 -3.44 11.40
N THR A 432 -13.89 -3.17 12.63
CA THR A 432 -13.68 -1.81 13.13
C THR A 432 -12.26 -1.64 13.68
N CYS A 433 -11.72 -0.44 13.53
CA CYS A 433 -10.51 -0.06 14.27
C CYS A 433 -10.86 0.18 15.74
N GLY A 434 -10.06 -0.38 16.65
CA GLY A 434 -10.15 -0.11 18.09
C GLY A 434 -9.77 1.30 18.50
#